data_AF-A0A131Y3V0-F1
#
_entry.id   AF-A0A131Y3V0-F1
#
_cell.length_a   1.000
_cell.length_b   1.000
_cell.length_c   1.000
_cell.angle_alpha   90.00
_cell.angle_beta   90.00
_cell.angle_gamma   90.00
#
_symmetry.space_group_name_H-M   'P 1'
#
loop_
_entity.id
_entity.type
_entity.pdbx_description
1 polymer ?
#
loop_
_entity_poly.entity_id
_entity_poly.type
_entity_poly.pdbx_seq_one_letter_code
_entity_poly.pdbx_strand_id
1 'polypeptide(L)' 'WSTINGLKINNVKSKAILFRPGNKHVISHYALQNGTDQIEIMKQHQTLGVIFFSEHMQWDDHIEYLVKKLSRVIGII' A
#
# COMPACT_ATOMS: atom_id res chain seq x y z
N TRP A 1 -19.81 -4.19 -12.51
CA TRP A 1 -20.44 -3.59 -11.31
C TRP A 1 -20.22 -2.08 -11.25
N SER A 2 -18.98 -1.58 -11.31
CA SER A 2 -18.69 -0.13 -11.30
C SER A 2 -19.45 0.65 -12.36
N THR A 3 -19.40 0.20 -13.62
CA THR A 3 -20.14 0.79 -14.76
C THR A 3 -21.66 0.76 -14.59
N ILE A 4 -22.20 -0.34 -14.06
CA ILE A 4 -23.64 -0.51 -13.78
C ILE A 4 -24.11 0.49 -12.70
N ASN A 5 -23.22 0.86 -11.77
CA ASN A 5 -23.51 1.82 -10.70
C ASN A 5 -23.07 3.27 -11.06
N GLY A 6 -22.65 3.54 -12.30
CA GLY A 6 -22.14 4.85 -12.70
C GLY A 6 -20.85 5.28 -12.01
N LEU A 7 -20.12 4.35 -11.39
CA LEU A 7 -18.86 4.61 -10.69
C LEU A 7 -17.68 4.48 -11.67
N LYS A 8 -16.85 5.52 -11.74
CA LYS A 8 -15.61 5.53 -12.52
C LYS A 8 -14.40 5.41 -11.58
N ILE A 9 -13.61 4.35 -11.77
CA ILE A 9 -12.34 4.17 -11.07
C ILE A 9 -11.31 5.12 -11.67
N ASN A 10 -10.60 5.85 -10.82
CA ASN A 10 -9.54 6.76 -11.25
C ASN A 10 -8.21 6.01 -11.28
N ASN A 11 -7.79 5.57 -12.45
CA ASN A 11 -6.56 4.79 -12.62
C ASN A 11 -5.28 5.54 -12.21
N VAL A 12 -5.30 6.88 -12.13
CA VAL A 12 -4.17 7.69 -11.66
C VAL A 12 -4.05 7.65 -10.12
N LYS A 13 -5.17 7.60 -9.41
CA LYS A 13 -5.22 7.58 -7.94
C LYS A 13 -5.33 6.18 -7.36
N SER A 14 -5.83 5.23 -8.13
CA SER A 14 -6.02 3.85 -7.73
C SER A 14 -4.71 3.09 -7.90
N LYS A 15 -4.22 2.55 -6.79
CA LYS A 15 -3.03 1.72 -6.72
C LYS A 15 -3.39 0.39 -6.07
N ALA A 16 -2.72 -0.67 -6.48
CA ALA A 16 -2.95 -1.99 -5.94
C ALA A 16 -1.82 -2.38 -4.98
N ILE A 17 -2.14 -3.14 -3.95
CA ILE A 17 -1.14 -3.84 -3.13
C ILE A 17 -1.41 -5.32 -3.28
N LEU A 18 -0.36 -6.07 -3.58
CA LEU A 18 -0.41 -7.50 -3.58
C LEU A 18 0.16 -8.02 -2.26
N PHE A 19 -0.68 -8.69 -1.47
CA PHE A 19 -0.24 -9.33 -0.24
C PHE A 19 0.51 -10.63 -0.55
N ARG A 20 1.69 -10.78 0.05
CA ARG A 20 2.51 -11.99 -0.08
C ARG A 20 3.19 -12.34 1.24
N PRO A 21 3.33 -13.64 1.56
CA PRO A 21 4.03 -14.07 2.76
C PRO A 21 5.53 -13.74 2.66
N GLY A 22 6.09 -13.11 3.70
CA GLY A 22 7.51 -12.72 3.73
C GLY A 22 8.49 -13.91 3.65
N ASN A 23 8.06 -15.09 4.12
CA ASN A 23 8.89 -16.31 4.15
C ASN A 23 8.87 -17.13 2.85
N LYS A 24 8.19 -16.68 1.79
CA LYS A 24 8.22 -17.35 0.49
C LYS A 24 8.50 -16.35 -0.62
N HIS A 25 9.60 -16.58 -1.33
CA HIS A 25 9.97 -15.75 -2.49
C HIS A 25 9.12 -16.13 -3.70
N VAL A 26 7.91 -15.57 -3.78
CA VAL A 26 7.03 -15.70 -4.94
C VAL A 26 7.39 -14.60 -5.93
N ILE A 27 8.27 -14.91 -6.89
CA ILE A 27 8.52 -14.04 -8.05
C ILE A 27 7.25 -14.05 -8.86
N SER A 28 6.62 -12.90 -8.99
CA SER A 28 5.38 -12.83 -9.73
C SER A 28 5.27 -11.53 -10.50
N HIS A 29 5.32 -11.67 -11.82
CA HIS A 29 5.17 -10.59 -12.78
C HIS A 29 3.68 -10.35 -13.01
N TYR A 30 3.04 -9.65 -12.07
CA TYR A 30 1.64 -9.26 -12.23
C TYR A 30 1.57 -7.88 -12.87
N ALA A 31 1.01 -7.83 -14.08
CA ALA A 31 0.54 -6.57 -14.67
C ALA A 31 -0.96 -6.47 -14.41
N LEU A 32 -1.35 -5.66 -13.42
CA LEU A 32 -2.76 -5.36 -13.19
C LEU A 32 -3.19 -4.27 -14.17
N GLN A 33 -4.17 -4.57 -15.02
CA GLN A 33 -4.72 -3.63 -15.99
C GLN A 33 -6.19 -3.38 -15.70
N ASN A 34 -6.63 -2.12 -15.78
CA ASN A 34 -8.03 -1.74 -15.75
C ASN A 34 -8.40 -1.11 -17.10
N GLY A 35 -8.87 -1.94 -18.02
CA GLY A 35 -9.05 -1.55 -19.42
C GLY A 35 -7.70 -1.47 -20.12
N THR A 36 -7.38 -0.30 -20.68
CA THR A 36 -6.09 -0.02 -21.35
C THR A 36 -5.02 0.51 -20.39
N ASP A 37 -5.41 0.92 -19.18
CA ASP A 37 -4.49 1.57 -18.25
C ASP A 37 -3.90 0.55 -17.28
N GLN A 38 -2.58 0.66 -17.06
CA GLN A 38 -1.88 -0.17 -16.10
C GLN A 38 -2.03 0.43 -14.69
N ILE A 39 -2.45 -0.41 -13.73
CA ILE A 39 -2.48 -0.05 -12.32
C ILE A 39 -1.11 -0.35 -11.71
N GLU A 40 -0.55 0.65 -11.05
CA GLU A 40 0.72 0.52 -10.31
C GLU A 40 0.52 -0.36 -9.07
N ILE A 41 1.38 -1.38 -8.93
CA ILE A 41 1.45 -2.22 -7.73
C ILE A 41 2.47 -1.59 -6.78
N MET A 42 2.02 -1.19 -5.59
CA MET A 42 2.87 -0.64 -4.55
C MET A 42 3.11 -1.66 -3.43
N LYS A 43 4.23 -1.50 -2.72
CA LYS A 43 4.62 -2.33 -1.58
C LYS A 43 4.00 -1.87 -0.26
N GLN A 44 3.65 -0.60 -0.16
CA GLN A 44 3.07 -0.01 1.04
C GLN A 44 2.07 1.08 0.70
N HIS A 45 1.01 1.19 1.49
CA HIS A 45 0.03 2.27 1.38
C HIS A 45 -0.37 2.79 2.76
N GLN A 46 -0.40 4.13 2.86
CA GLN A 46 -0.87 4.82 4.05
C GLN A 46 -2.35 5.10 3.92
N THR A 47 -3.12 4.70 4.92
CA THR A 47 -4.55 4.98 5.01
C THR A 47 -4.79 5.78 6.28
N LEU A 48 -5.42 6.95 6.15
CA LEU A 48 -5.79 7.83 7.27
C LEU A 48 -4.62 8.16 8.23
N GLY A 49 -3.40 8.29 7.69
CA GLY A 49 -2.20 8.64 8.47
C GLY A 49 -1.53 7.46 9.19
N VAL A 50 -2.00 6.23 8.97
CA VAL A 50 -1.39 4.99 9.46
C VAL A 50 -0.85 4.21 8.26
N ILE A 51 0.38 3.70 8.37
CA ILE A 51 0.94 2.75 7.39
C ILE A 51 0.24 1.41 7.65
N PHE A 52 -0.88 1.16 6.96
CA PHE A 52 -1.80 0.07 7.31
C PHE A 52 -1.59 -1.18 6.46
N PHE A 53 -1.12 -1.01 5.22
CA PHE A 53 -1.03 -2.11 4.25
C PHE A 53 0.38 -2.16 3.68
N SER A 54 1.24 -2.97 4.30
CA SER A 54 2.48 -3.44 3.69
C SER A 54 2.22 -4.73 2.92
N GLU A 55 3.03 -5.02 1.91
CA GLU A 55 2.95 -6.26 1.12
C GLU A 55 3.02 -7.52 1.98
N HIS A 56 3.65 -7.44 3.15
CA HIS A 56 3.78 -8.54 4.12
C HIS A 56 2.80 -8.44 5.30
N MET A 57 1.92 -7.44 5.31
CA MET A 57 0.98 -7.16 6.41
C MET A 57 1.69 -7.02 7.78
N GLN A 58 2.96 -6.60 7.75
CA GLN A 58 3.77 -6.28 8.91
C GLN A 58 3.59 -4.82 9.31
N TRP A 59 3.77 -4.55 10.59
CA TRP A 59 3.64 -3.23 11.21
C TRP A 59 4.99 -2.60 11.55
N ASP A 60 6.10 -3.25 11.19
CA ASP A 60 7.45 -2.84 11.58
C ASP A 60 7.75 -1.39 11.13
N ASP A 61 7.43 -1.05 9.88
CA ASP A 61 7.56 0.31 9.34
C ASP A 61 6.67 1.33 10.08
N HIS A 62 5.48 0.90 10.53
CA HIS A 62 4.58 1.76 11.29
C HIS A 62 5.12 2.04 12.69
N ILE A 63 5.68 1.02 13.35
CA ILE A 63 6.33 1.15 14.64
C ILE A 63 7.53 2.09 14.52
N GLU A 64 8.38 1.93 13.50
CA GLU A 64 9.53 2.82 13.28
C GLU A 64 9.08 4.28 13.06
N TYR A 65 8.01 4.49 12.28
CA TYR A 65 7.41 5.81 12.09
C TYR A 65 6.93 6.42 13.41
N LEU A 66 6.24 5.65 14.24
CA LEU A 66 5.77 6.11 15.56
C LEU A 66 6.94 6.41 16.50
N VAL A 67 7.97 5.56 16.53
CA VAL A 67 9.17 5.77 17.34
C VAL A 67 9.84 7.08 16.94
N LYS A 68 10.11 7.31 15.64
CA LYS A 68 10.69 8.59 15.17
C LYS A 68 9.83 9.79 15.54
N LYS A 69 8.50 9.66 15.42
CA LYS A 69 7.57 10.73 15.77
C LYS A 69 7.60 11.02 17.27
N LEU A 70 7.63 10.00 18.11
CA LEU A 70 7.72 10.13 19.57
C LEU A 70 9.07 10.70 19.99
N SER A 71 10.18 10.18 19.45
CA SER A 71 11.54 10.70 19.62
C SER A 71 11.62 12.22 19.36
N ARG A 72 11.01 12.67 18.26
CA ARG A 72 10.92 14.09 17.93
C ARG A 72 10.12 14.91 18.95
N VAL A 73 9.05 14.35 19.52
CA VAL A 73 8.22 15.02 20.54
C VAL A 73 8.95 15.14 21.87
N ILE A 74 9.72 14.12 22.25
CA ILE A 74 10.47 14.09 23.52
C ILE A 74 11.86 14.75 23.43
N GLY A 75 12.26 15.23 22.23
CA GLY A 75 13.54 15.93 22.02
C GLY A 75 14.76 15.02 21.98
N ILE A 76 14.55 13.70 21.84
CA ILE A 76 15.62 12.72 21.61
C ILE A 76 15.75 12.61 20.08
N ILE A 77 16.66 13.39 19.49
CA ILE A 77 16.96 13.33 18.05
C ILE A 77 17.74 12.06 17.73
#